data_AF-A0AAW2CC34-F1
#
_entry.id   AF-A0AAW2CC34-F1
#
_cell.length_a   1.000
_cell.length_b   1.000
_cell.length_c   1.000
_cell.angle_alpha   90.00
_cell.angle_beta   90.00
_cell.angle_gamma   90.00
#
_symmetry.space_group_name_H-M   'P 1'
#
loop_
_entity.id
_entity.type
_entity.pdbx_description
1 polymer ?
#
loop_
_entity_poly.entity_id
_entity_poly.type
_entity_poly.pdbx_seq_one_letter_code
_entity_poly.pdbx_strand_id
1 'polypeptide(L)' 'MENGRNSFEDFFFLFQVLAKRLSKPELEKWAAVSWGIWNARNKFYFEKIQVHPKAILDGAVVFLNEYQKLVAAQRNS' A
#
# COMPACT_ATOMS: atom_id res chain seq x y z
N MET A 1 -9.23 25.24 -16.84
CA MET A 1 -8.25 24.26 -16.31
C MET A 1 -8.73 23.91 -14.92
N GLU A 2 -9.39 22.77 -14.75
CA GLU A 2 -9.87 22.33 -13.44
C GLU A 2 -8.65 21.96 -12.58
N ASN A 3 -8.42 22.75 -11.53
CA ASN A 3 -7.48 22.42 -10.48
C ASN A 3 -7.99 21.15 -9.80
N GLY A 4 -7.34 20.02 -10.05
CA GLY A 4 -7.61 18.75 -9.38
C GLY A 4 -7.42 18.91 -7.88
N ARG A 5 -8.51 19.22 -7.17
CA ARG A 5 -8.55 19.15 -5.71
C ARG A 5 -8.60 17.67 -5.38
N ASN A 6 -7.44 17.08 -5.07
CA ASN A 6 -7.40 15.77 -4.40
C ASN A 6 -7.80 16.02 -2.95
N SER A 7 -9.11 16.11 -2.68
CA SER A 7 -9.60 16.30 -1.33
C SER A 7 -9.53 14.98 -0.56
N PHE A 8 -9.53 15.06 0.77
CA PHE A 8 -9.54 13.85 1.61
C PHE A 8 -10.79 13.01 1.34
N GLU A 9 -11.89 13.68 1.03
CA GLU A 9 -13.18 13.13 0.67
C GLU A 9 -13.10 12.27 -0.61
N ASP A 10 -12.35 12.73 -1.61
CA ASP A 10 -12.14 11.97 -2.86
C ASP A 10 -11.35 10.68 -2.61
N PHE A 11 -10.32 10.75 -1.76
CA PHE A 11 -9.55 9.57 -1.38
C PHE A 11 -10.38 8.58 -0.57
N PHE A 12 -11.17 9.07 0.39
CA PHE A 12 -12.04 8.23 1.20
C PHE A 12 -13.09 7.53 0.33
N PHE A 13 -13.70 8.24 -0.62
CA PHE A 13 -14.64 7.66 -1.57
C PHE A 13 -13.96 6.60 -2.45
N LEU A 14 -12.77 6.89 -2.99
CA LEU A 14 -12.00 5.92 -3.78
C LEU A 14 -11.69 4.66 -2.96
N PHE A 15 -11.24 4.82 -1.71
CA PHE A 15 -10.96 3.71 -0.82
C PHE A 15 -12.21 2.86 -0.55
N GLN A 16 -13.36 3.49 -0.29
CA GLN A 16 -14.61 2.77 -0.12
C GLN A 16 -15.00 1.96 -1.36
N VAL A 17 -14.82 2.54 -2.55
CA VAL A 17 -15.09 1.84 -3.82
C VAL A 17 -14.14 0.65 -4.00
N LEU A 18 -12.85 0.82 -3.72
CA LEU A 18 -11.86 -0.25 -3.79
C LEU A 18 -12.17 -1.38 -2.80
N ALA A 19 -12.48 -1.04 -1.54
CA ALA A 19 -12.82 -2.02 -0.51
C ALA A 19 -14.07 -2.85 -0.83
N LYS A 20 -15.03 -2.29 -1.59
CA LYS A 20 -16.22 -3.02 -2.06
C LYS A 20 -15.98 -3.89 -3.28
N ARG A 21 -14.99 -3.56 -4.11
CA ARG A 21 -14.74 -4.23 -5.40
C ARG A 21 -13.64 -5.28 -5.34
N LEU A 22 -12.66 -5.11 -4.47
CA LEU A 22 -11.52 -6.00 -4.35
C LEU A 22 -11.82 -7.13 -3.36
N SER A 23 -11.37 -8.34 -3.68
CA SER A 23 -11.29 -9.42 -2.71
C SER A 23 -10.29 -9.06 -1.60
N LYS A 24 -10.40 -9.75 -0.45
CA LYS A 24 -9.47 -9.53 0.67
C LYS A 24 -7.99 -9.63 0.25
N PRO A 25 -7.53 -10.67 -0.49
CA PRO A 25 -6.12 -10.75 -0.91
C PRO A 25 -5.70 -9.59 -1.83
N GLU A 26 -6.60 -9.14 -2.71
CA GLU A 26 -6.32 -8.01 -3.60
C GLU A 26 -6.23 -6.69 -2.82
N LEU A 27 -7.09 -6.50 -1.83
CA LEU A 27 -7.08 -5.31 -0.97
C LEU A 27 -5.81 -5.28 -0.09
N GLU A 28 -5.39 -6.43 0.45
CA GLU A 28 -4.14 -6.56 1.19
C GLU A 28 -2.92 -6.23 0.31
N LYS A 29 -2.89 -6.74 -0.93
CA LYS A 29 -1.84 -6.41 -1.90
C LYS A 29 -1.83 -4.93 -2.25
N TRP A 30 -3.00 -4.34 -2.49
CA TRP A 30 -3.13 -2.91 -2.75
C TRP A 30 -2.62 -2.07 -1.58
N ALA A 31 -2.95 -2.45 -0.34
CA ALA A 31 -2.51 -1.75 0.87
C ALA A 31 -0.98 -1.85 1.03
N ALA A 32 -0.40 -3.04 0.85
CA ALA A 32 1.04 -3.25 0.94
C ALA A 32 1.83 -2.45 -0.11
N VAL A 33 1.37 -2.44 -1.37
CA VAL A 33 2.00 -1.66 -2.44
C VAL A 33 1.87 -0.16 -2.19
N SER A 34 0.69 0.31 -1.76
CA SER A 34 0.46 1.72 -1.41
C SER A 34 1.39 2.17 -0.28
N TRP A 35 1.56 1.33 0.75
CA TRP A 35 2.52 1.58 1.83
C TRP A 35 3.96 1.62 1.33
N GLY A 36 4.35 0.69 0.46
CA GLY A 36 5.68 0.68 -0.15
C GLY A 36 5.99 1.96 -0.95
N ILE A 37 5.03 2.45 -1.73
CA ILE A 37 5.14 3.71 -2.48
C ILE A 37 5.28 4.89 -1.53
N TRP A 38 4.44 4.96 -0.48
CA TRP A 38 4.53 6.00 0.54
C TRP A 38 5.91 6.01 1.23
N ASN A 39 6.42 4.83 1.60
CA ASN A 39 7.72 4.69 2.23
C ASN A 39 8.87 5.11 1.28
N ALA A 40 8.81 4.71 0.01
CA ALA A 40 9.79 5.12 -1.00
C ALA A 40 9.77 6.63 -1.25
N ARG A 41 8.57 7.24 -1.27
CA ARG A 41 8.41 8.70 -1.31
C ARG A 41 9.13 9.33 -0.12
N ASN A 42 8.90 8.85 1.10
CA ASN A 42 9.54 9.41 2.29
C ASN A 42 11.07 9.29 2.22
N LYS A 43 11.61 8.14 1.81
CA LYS A 43 13.06 7.98 1.57
C LYS A 43 13.60 8.99 0.56
N PHE A 44 12.88 9.24 -0.52
CA PHE A 44 13.28 10.26 -1.49
C PHE A 44 13.29 11.67 -0.87
N TYR A 45 12.24 12.05 -0.14
CA TYR A 45 12.14 13.39 0.44
C TYR A 45 13.20 13.64 1.53
N PHE A 46 13.35 12.69 2.47
CA PHE A 46 14.16 12.86 3.67
C PHE A 46 15.60 12.37 3.52
N GLU A 47 15.83 11.32 2.74
CA GLU A 47 17.15 10.68 2.60
C GLU A 47 17.78 10.92 1.21
N LYS A 48 17.04 11.53 0.27
CA LYS A 48 17.45 11.74 -1.13
C LYS A 48 17.74 10.43 -1.89
N ILE A 49 17.16 9.33 -1.43
CA ILE A 49 17.30 8.01 -2.05
C ILE A 49 16.11 7.73 -2.95
N GLN A 50 16.36 7.53 -4.24
CA GLN A 50 15.35 7.06 -5.19
C GLN A 50 15.35 5.54 -5.24
N VAL A 51 14.32 4.92 -4.66
CA VAL A 51 14.15 3.47 -4.69
C VAL A 51 13.61 3.04 -6.04
N HIS A 52 14.22 2.03 -6.65
CA HIS A 52 13.75 1.49 -7.93
C HIS A 52 12.36 0.85 -7.78
N PRO A 53 11.39 1.08 -8.70
CA PRO A 53 10.03 0.57 -8.58
C PRO A 53 9.93 -0.94 -8.34
N LYS A 54 10.81 -1.73 -8.98
CA LYS A 54 10.89 -3.19 -8.73
C LYS A 54 11.19 -3.50 -7.26
N ALA A 55 12.13 -2.78 -6.65
CA ALA A 55 12.49 -2.98 -5.25
C ALA A 55 11.36 -2.56 -4.29
N ILE A 56 10.57 -1.54 -4.66
CA ILE A 56 9.37 -1.14 -3.93
C ILE A 56 8.34 -2.28 -3.95
N LEU A 57 8.05 -2.83 -5.12
CA LEU A 57 7.09 -3.92 -5.30
C LEU A 57 7.54 -5.20 -4.59
N ASP A 58 8.80 -5.60 -4.78
CA ASP A 58 9.37 -6.80 -4.16
C ASP A 58 9.31 -6.68 -2.63
N GLY A 59 9.67 -5.51 -2.08
CA GLY A 59 9.59 -5.24 -0.64
C GLY A 59 8.16 -5.29 -0.10
N ALA A 60 7.18 -4.73 -0.83
CA ALA A 60 5.78 -4.79 -0.45
C ALA A 60 5.22 -6.22 -0.44
N VAL A 61 5.62 -7.06 -1.41
CA VAL A 61 5.21 -8.47 -1.47
C VAL A 61 5.81 -9.27 -0.32
N VAL A 62 7.10 -9.06 -0.01
CA VAL A 62 7.76 -9.71 1.13
C VAL A 62 7.07 -9.32 2.45
N PHE A 63 6.83 -8.03 2.66
CA PHE A 63 6.13 -7.53 3.85
C PHE A 63 4.74 -8.16 4.01
N LEU A 64 3.95 -8.23 2.93
CA LEU A 64 2.63 -8.84 2.98
C LEU A 64 2.69 -10.33 3.34
N ASN A 65 3.63 -11.07 2.76
CA ASN A 65 3.80 -12.50 3.05
C ASN A 65 4.17 -12.72 4.53
N GLU A 66 5.03 -11.89 5.10
CA GLU A 66 5.40 -11.95 6.52
C GLU A 66 4.20 -11.66 7.42
N TYR A 67 3.42 -10.62 7.10
CA TYR A 67 2.21 -10.28 7.82
C TYR A 67 1.19 -11.43 7.80
N GLN A 68 0.94 -12.03 6.63
CA GLN A 68 0.00 -13.15 6.49
C GLN A 68 0.45 -14.38 7.30
N LYS A 69 1.75 -14.68 7.32
CA LYS A 69 2.32 -15.75 8.15
C LYS A 69 2.11 -15.48 9.65
N LEU A 70 2.34 -14.24 10.09
CA LEU A 70 2.12 -13.85 11.49
C LEU A 70 0.65 -14.02 11.89
N VAL A 71 -0.28 -13.54 11.06
CA VAL A 71 -1.73 -13.67 11.31
C VAL A 71 -2.15 -15.15 11.33
N ALA A 72 -1.59 -15.98 10.46
CA ALA A 72 -1.85 -17.41 10.46
C ALA A 72 -1.33 -18.09 11.75
N ALA A 73 -0.14 -17.72 12.21
CA ALA A 73 0.43 -18.25 13.46
C ALA A 73 -0.43 -17.89 14.68
N GLN A 74 -0.93 -16.65 14.76
CA GLN A 74 -1.82 -16.18 15.85
C GLN A 74 -3.20 -16.86 15.87
N ARG A 75 -3.66 -17.39 14.73
CA ARG A 75 -4.92 -18.14 14.66
C ARG A 75 -4.79 -19.58 15.14
N ASN A 76 -3.56 -20.11 15.15
CA ASN A 76 -3.24 -21.49 15.50
C ASN A 76 -2.68 -21.63 16.92
N SER A 77 -2.54 -20.51 17.65
CA SER A 77 -2.11 -20.42 19.06
C SER A 77 -3.32 -20.24 19.97
#